data_AF-A0A8R1IKS3-F1
#
_entry.id   AF-A0A8R1IKS3-F1
#
_cell.length_a   1.000
_cell.length_b   1.000
_cell.length_c   1.000
_cell.angle_alpha   90.00
_cell.angle_beta   90.00
_cell.angle_gamma   90.00
#
_symmetry.space_group_name_H-M   'P 1'
#
loop_
_entity.id
_entity.type
_entity.pdbx_description
1 polymer ?
#
loop_
_entity_poly.entity_id
_entity_poly.type
_entity_poly.pdbx_seq_one_letter_code
_entity_poly.pdbx_strand_id
1 'polypeptide(L)'
;MKSSPHRPSIELLFKRGLGSAEIARRLQISSSTVRNVVAAIKKRGDASEVKKSGRPRSVNTRNTRAIIKKRIIRNDGLSLNRMASQLGIARSTVQSIVKNDLKLKSYKLRRGQYLSDKSKAMRLEKCRKLLQHFQVRRVSDVIWTDEKIFTIEPLPNRQNQRQLLSKDDSMSPKRRLAHNRLFPKSVMVWAGITATGKTPLVFIERNVKINSEVYQKIVLMDNLLPWVTQHFAGGPFILQQDWAPSHGSRSTLAVLEAHFPGFLDKNLWPASSPDLNPMDFSVWGMLEGKIAGKVFATVDDLKAALEVAWASIDDGYLRRTVNSVKKQTIGANFGQWQLHGPYGELVKQAGQHATTTTCHLLRKVILRWRECQKRRTWPLVKAGDVNDVLCSPVGNLIYDPLDICCGIQKTFQSLFYFVH
;
A
#
# COMPACT_ATOMS: atom_id res chain seq x y z
N MET A 1 -8.79 2.13 47.73
CA MET A 1 -9.80 3.15 48.04
C MET A 1 -10.17 3.92 46.79
N LYS A 2 -11.42 3.76 46.32
CA LYS A 2 -12.05 4.60 45.28
C LYS A 2 -12.34 5.99 45.87
N SER A 3 -12.37 7.05 45.07
CA SER A 3 -12.80 8.37 45.56
C SER A 3 -14.23 8.35 46.08
N SER A 4 -14.53 9.30 46.96
CA SER A 4 -15.91 9.59 47.35
C SER A 4 -16.71 10.05 46.12
N PRO A 5 -17.88 9.46 45.85
CA PRO A 5 -18.74 9.88 44.75
C PRO A 5 -19.29 11.31 44.94
N HIS A 6 -19.21 11.85 46.16
CA HIS A 6 -19.76 13.16 46.52
C HIS A 6 -18.84 14.35 46.18
N ARG A 7 -17.68 14.13 45.54
CA ARG A 7 -16.72 15.21 45.21
C ARG A 7 -17.33 16.35 44.38
N PRO A 8 -18.12 16.10 43.32
CA PRO A 8 -18.76 17.18 42.56
C PRO A 8 -19.77 17.97 43.40
N SER A 9 -20.53 17.28 44.26
CA SER A 9 -21.49 17.91 45.16
C SER A 9 -20.80 18.77 46.23
N ILE A 10 -19.66 18.33 46.76
CA ILE A 10 -18.83 19.12 47.69
C ILE A 10 -18.29 20.35 46.98
N GLU A 11 -17.81 20.23 45.74
CA GLU A 11 -17.30 21.35 44.95
C GLU A 11 -18.37 22.42 44.70
N LEU A 12 -19.57 22.00 44.29
CA LEU A 12 -20.68 22.90 44.05
C LEU A 12 -21.10 23.65 45.31
N LEU A 13 -21.28 22.95 46.44
CA LEU A 13 -21.72 23.56 47.70
C LEU A 13 -20.63 24.47 48.29
N PHE A 14 -19.35 24.11 48.13
CA PHE A 14 -18.24 24.94 48.54
C PHE A 14 -18.13 26.23 47.69
N LYS A 15 -18.31 26.14 46.36
CA LYS A 15 -18.37 27.32 45.47
C LYS A 15 -19.57 28.24 45.77
N ARG A 16 -20.66 27.69 46.31
CA ARG A 16 -21.83 28.44 46.80
C ARG A 16 -21.60 29.09 48.18
N GLY A 17 -20.39 29.00 48.74
CA GLY A 17 -20.02 29.66 49.99
C GLY A 17 -20.38 28.91 51.27
N LEU A 18 -20.83 27.64 51.19
CA LEU A 18 -21.17 26.88 52.39
C LEU A 18 -19.92 26.43 53.15
N GLY A 19 -19.97 26.52 54.48
CA GLY A 19 -18.92 26.02 55.38
C GLY A 19 -18.79 24.49 55.33
N SER A 20 -17.58 23.97 55.55
CA SER A 20 -17.31 22.52 55.44
C SER A 20 -18.14 21.64 56.40
N ALA A 21 -18.50 22.15 57.58
CA ALA A 21 -19.36 21.45 58.53
C ALA A 21 -20.81 21.33 58.03
N GLU A 22 -21.33 22.38 57.39
CA GLU A 22 -22.66 22.40 56.78
C GLU A 22 -22.72 21.44 55.58
N ILE A 23 -21.68 21.41 54.75
CA ILE A 23 -21.57 20.48 53.63
C ILE A 23 -21.54 19.03 54.11
N ALA A 24 -20.80 18.73 55.20
CA ALA A 24 -20.73 17.40 55.78
C ALA A 24 -22.10 16.94 56.32
N ARG A 25 -22.85 17.83 56.99
CA ARG A 25 -24.22 17.55 57.45
C ARG A 25 -25.18 17.30 56.28
N ARG A 26 -25.19 18.18 55.26
CA ARG A 26 -26.11 18.06 54.12
C ARG A 26 -25.90 16.81 53.29
N LEU A 27 -24.64 16.43 53.08
CA LEU A 27 -24.28 15.29 52.25
C LEU A 27 -24.16 13.98 53.06
N GLN A 28 -24.34 14.03 54.39
CA GLN A 28 -24.17 12.89 55.31
C GLN A 28 -22.85 12.12 55.09
N ILE A 29 -21.75 12.85 54.90
CA ILE A 29 -20.42 12.29 54.68
C ILE A 29 -19.44 12.77 55.75
N SER A 30 -18.36 12.01 55.97
CA SER A 30 -17.39 12.37 57.00
C SER A 30 -16.81 13.78 56.79
N SER A 31 -16.75 14.56 57.86
CA SER A 31 -16.16 15.91 57.86
C SER A 31 -14.70 15.90 57.38
N SER A 32 -13.99 14.80 57.60
CA SER A 32 -12.63 14.57 57.10
C SER A 32 -12.57 14.49 55.58
N THR A 33 -13.53 13.80 54.94
CA THR A 33 -13.65 13.75 53.48
C THR A 33 -13.94 15.13 52.89
N VAL A 34 -14.87 15.89 53.48
CA VAL A 34 -15.20 17.25 53.01
C VAL A 34 -13.99 18.17 53.13
N ARG A 35 -13.30 18.17 54.29
CA ARG A 35 -12.09 18.98 54.50
C ARG A 35 -10.98 18.63 53.51
N ASN A 36 -10.74 17.35 53.24
CA ASN A 36 -9.72 16.91 52.29
C ASN A 36 -10.04 17.32 50.84
N VAL A 37 -11.32 17.30 50.46
CA VAL A 37 -11.78 17.74 49.13
C VAL A 37 -11.70 19.26 49.01
N VAL A 38 -12.18 20.01 50.00
CA VAL A 38 -12.10 21.49 50.03
C VAL A 38 -10.64 21.97 50.01
N ALA A 39 -9.74 21.32 50.76
CA ALA A 39 -8.31 21.61 50.70
C ALA A 39 -7.72 21.33 49.32
N ALA A 40 -8.17 20.27 48.63
CA ALA A 40 -7.76 19.99 47.25
C ALA A 40 -8.27 21.05 46.27
N ILE A 41 -9.52 21.49 46.40
CA ILE A 41 -10.13 22.56 45.59
C ILE A 41 -9.39 23.88 45.80
N LYS A 42 -9.12 24.27 47.05
CA LYS A 42 -8.35 25.49 47.37
C LYS A 42 -6.93 25.47 46.78
N LYS A 43 -6.31 24.29 46.69
CA LYS A 43 -4.93 24.14 46.20
C LYS A 43 -4.82 24.03 44.68
N ARG A 44 -5.80 23.42 43.99
CA ARG A 44 -5.72 23.09 42.55
C ARG A 44 -6.79 23.76 41.68
N GLY A 45 -7.83 24.33 42.30
CA GLY A 45 -8.97 24.94 41.61
C GLY A 45 -10.13 23.99 41.30
N ASP A 46 -9.97 22.68 41.49
CA ASP A 46 -11.00 21.68 41.20
C ASP A 46 -11.01 20.51 42.20
N ALA A 47 -12.10 19.73 42.21
CA ALA A 47 -12.21 18.52 43.04
C ALA A 47 -11.76 17.23 42.32
N SER A 48 -11.11 17.34 41.16
CA SER A 48 -10.78 16.21 40.29
C SER A 48 -9.83 15.22 40.96
N GLU A 49 -9.92 13.95 40.54
CA GLU A 49 -9.00 12.92 41.02
C GLU A 49 -7.60 13.13 40.43
N VAL A 50 -6.61 13.14 41.31
CA VAL A 50 -5.21 13.09 40.91
C VAL A 50 -4.89 11.64 40.58
N LYS A 51 -4.39 11.40 39.36
CA LYS A 51 -3.80 10.10 39.03
C LYS A 51 -2.70 9.79 40.03
N LYS A 52 -2.89 8.74 40.82
CA LYS A 52 -1.84 8.22 41.70
C LYS A 52 -0.62 7.86 40.86
N SER A 53 0.56 8.21 41.34
CA SER A 53 1.80 7.70 40.76
C SER A 53 1.76 6.17 40.86
N GLY A 54 1.76 5.50 39.71
CA GLY A 54 1.85 4.05 39.66
C GLY A 54 3.19 3.57 40.22
N ARG A 55 3.33 2.26 40.39
CA ARG A 55 4.59 1.63 40.80
C ARG A 55 5.75 2.16 39.93
N PRO A 56 6.86 2.63 40.54
CA PRO A 56 8.04 3.05 39.80
C PRO A 56 8.50 1.94 38.85
N ARG A 57 8.77 2.30 37.59
CA ARG A 57 9.27 1.34 36.59
C ARG A 57 10.77 1.15 36.80
N SER A 58 11.18 0.04 37.42
CA SER A 58 12.59 -0.27 37.70
C SER A 58 13.41 -0.50 36.42
N VAL A 59 12.84 -1.16 35.43
CA VAL A 59 13.58 -1.58 34.21
C VAL A 59 13.30 -0.68 33.00
N ASN A 60 12.05 -0.24 32.82
CA ASN A 60 11.65 0.66 31.73
C ASN A 60 11.86 2.14 32.12
N THR A 61 13.13 2.50 32.30
CA THR A 61 13.60 3.85 32.62
C THR A 61 13.80 4.69 31.35
N ARG A 62 13.95 6.01 31.50
CA ARG A 62 14.28 6.92 30.39
C ARG A 62 15.60 6.53 29.70
N ASN A 63 16.59 6.08 30.48
CA ASN A 63 17.87 5.63 29.95
C ASN A 63 17.73 4.36 29.10
N THR A 64 17.02 3.34 29.61
CA THR A 64 16.78 2.10 28.86
C THR A 64 16.08 2.36 27.53
N ARG A 65 15.10 3.28 27.49
CA ARG A 65 14.43 3.69 26.24
C ARG A 65 15.40 4.35 25.26
N ALA A 66 16.28 5.22 25.75
CA ALA A 66 17.27 5.90 24.92
C ALA A 66 18.28 4.90 24.32
N ILE A 67 18.74 3.91 25.11
CA ILE A 67 19.63 2.85 24.64
C ILE A 67 18.96 2.01 23.56
N ILE A 68 17.72 1.56 23.79
CA ILE A 68 16.94 0.78 22.82
C ILE A 68 16.74 1.59 21.53
N LYS A 69 16.37 2.87 21.63
CA LYS A 69 16.20 3.76 20.47
C LYS A 69 17.50 3.89 19.67
N LYS A 70 18.63 4.14 20.31
CA LYS A 70 19.94 4.24 19.64
C LYS A 70 20.33 2.94 18.94
N ARG A 71 20.08 1.78 19.56
CA ARG A 71 20.38 0.48 18.93
C ARG A 71 19.54 0.25 17.67
N ILE A 72 18.25 0.58 17.71
CA ILE A 72 17.35 0.44 16.54
C ILE A 72 17.76 1.40 15.42
N ILE A 73 18.14 2.65 15.72
CA ILE A 73 18.60 3.61 14.71
C ILE A 73 19.86 3.11 14.00
N ARG A 74 20.77 2.45 14.71
CA ARG A 74 22.00 1.88 14.13
C ARG A 74 21.72 0.63 13.29
N ASN A 75 20.77 -0.20 13.71
CA ASN A 75 20.40 -1.43 13.01
C ASN A 75 18.93 -1.76 13.32
N ASP A 76 18.07 -1.53 12.33
CA ASP A 76 16.62 -1.74 12.41
C ASP A 76 16.21 -3.22 12.19
N GLY A 77 17.16 -4.07 11.79
CA GLY A 77 16.99 -5.52 11.63
C GLY A 77 17.21 -6.33 12.91
N LEU A 78 17.41 -5.69 14.07
CA LEU A 78 17.70 -6.38 15.33
C LEU A 78 16.49 -7.15 15.89
N SER A 79 16.74 -8.39 16.32
CA SER A 79 15.77 -9.19 17.06
C SER A 79 15.54 -8.63 18.47
N LEU A 80 14.27 -8.50 18.87
CA LEU A 80 13.89 -8.12 20.24
C LEU A 80 14.45 -9.09 21.28
N ASN A 81 14.59 -10.38 20.95
CA ASN A 81 15.19 -11.38 21.85
C ASN A 81 16.69 -11.11 22.06
N ARG A 82 17.41 -10.81 20.97
CA ARG A 82 18.84 -10.48 21.03
C ARG A 82 19.06 -9.20 21.85
N MET A 83 18.20 -8.20 21.64
CA MET A 83 18.25 -6.95 22.39
C MET A 83 17.95 -7.15 23.88
N ALA A 84 16.98 -8.00 24.21
CA ALA A 84 16.63 -8.37 25.58
C ALA A 84 17.81 -9.04 26.30
N SER A 85 18.40 -10.06 25.67
CA SER A 85 19.57 -10.78 26.20
C SER A 85 20.77 -9.86 26.45
N GLN A 86 21.13 -9.01 25.47
CA GLN A 86 22.26 -8.08 25.61
C GLN A 86 22.05 -6.98 26.65
N LEU A 87 20.81 -6.68 27.02
CA LEU A 87 20.47 -5.68 28.02
C LEU A 87 20.19 -6.31 29.39
N GLY A 88 20.16 -7.65 29.49
CA GLY A 88 19.79 -8.35 30.71
C GLY A 88 18.36 -8.09 31.16
N ILE A 89 17.43 -7.81 30.23
CA ILE A 89 16.02 -7.49 30.55
C ILE A 89 15.06 -8.45 29.86
N ALA A 90 13.88 -8.61 30.45
CA ALA A 90 12.84 -9.44 29.85
C ALA A 90 12.42 -8.93 28.45
N ARG A 91 12.21 -9.85 27.50
CA ARG A 91 11.78 -9.51 26.15
C ARG A 91 10.45 -8.75 26.10
N SER A 92 9.52 -9.08 26.99
CA SER A 92 8.24 -8.36 27.13
C SER A 92 8.45 -6.87 27.42
N THR A 93 9.47 -6.53 28.21
CA THR A 93 9.84 -5.14 28.50
C THR A 93 10.36 -4.42 27.26
N VAL A 94 11.27 -5.04 26.50
CA VAL A 94 11.77 -4.48 25.22
C VAL A 94 10.61 -4.28 24.25
N GLN A 95 9.73 -5.27 24.11
CA GLN A 95 8.57 -5.19 23.23
C GLN A 95 7.62 -4.05 23.63
N SER A 96 7.34 -3.88 24.93
CA SER A 96 6.53 -2.77 25.42
C SER A 96 7.19 -1.43 25.12
N ILE A 97 8.51 -1.30 25.32
CA ILE A 97 9.24 -0.06 25.01
C ILE A 97 9.11 0.26 23.52
N VAL A 98 9.40 -0.70 22.65
CA VAL A 98 9.34 -0.51 21.19
C VAL A 98 7.92 -0.14 20.73
N LYS A 99 6.90 -0.86 21.19
CA LYS A 99 5.51 -0.67 20.74
C LYS A 99 4.84 0.54 21.39
N ASN A 100 4.93 0.67 22.72
CA ASN A 100 4.12 1.61 23.49
C ASN A 100 4.84 2.94 23.73
N ASP A 101 6.15 2.91 23.98
CA ASP A 101 6.92 4.12 24.30
C ASP A 101 7.56 4.75 23.03
N LEU A 102 8.13 3.93 22.14
CA LEU A 102 8.75 4.39 20.88
C LEU A 102 7.79 4.43 19.69
N LYS A 103 6.60 3.83 19.82
CA LYS A 103 5.56 3.75 18.77
C LYS A 103 6.03 3.11 17.47
N LEU A 104 7.01 2.22 17.55
CA LEU A 104 7.54 1.47 16.41
C LEU A 104 6.72 0.20 16.17
N LYS A 105 6.63 -0.19 14.91
CA LYS A 105 5.98 -1.43 14.47
C LYS A 105 6.98 -2.25 13.67
N SER A 106 6.89 -3.57 13.78
CA SER A 106 7.62 -4.48 12.90
C SER A 106 6.88 -4.52 11.56
N TYR A 107 7.63 -4.28 10.48
CA TYR A 107 7.15 -4.42 9.12
C TYR A 107 7.91 -5.55 8.44
N LYS A 108 7.23 -6.25 7.52
CA LYS A 108 7.87 -7.23 6.65
C LYS A 108 8.66 -6.47 5.58
N LEU A 109 9.95 -6.76 5.46
CA LEU A 109 10.76 -6.30 4.33
C LEU A 109 10.15 -6.84 3.03
N ARG A 110 9.90 -5.94 2.09
CA ARG A 110 9.43 -6.31 0.75
C ARG A 110 10.65 -6.52 -0.13
N ARG A 111 10.69 -7.66 -0.83
CA ARG A 111 11.67 -7.85 -1.92
C ARG A 111 11.21 -7.00 -3.10
N GLY A 112 12.12 -6.24 -3.67
CA GLY A 112 11.90 -5.44 -4.87
C GLY A 112 13.16 -5.41 -5.70
N GLN A 113 13.06 -5.08 -6.99
CA GLN A 113 14.23 -4.84 -7.82
C GLN A 113 14.97 -3.60 -7.34
N TYR A 114 16.30 -3.69 -7.29
CA TYR A 114 17.13 -2.53 -7.04
C TYR A 114 17.09 -1.63 -8.28
N LEU A 115 16.45 -0.47 -8.16
CA LEU A 115 16.43 0.53 -9.23
C LEU A 115 17.52 1.56 -8.95
N SER A 116 18.41 1.77 -9.91
CA SER A 116 19.35 2.90 -9.87
C SER A 116 18.60 4.23 -9.90
N ASP A 117 19.21 5.30 -9.41
CA ASP A 117 18.56 6.63 -9.43
C ASP A 117 18.29 7.12 -10.86
N LYS A 118 19.15 6.72 -11.82
CA LYS A 118 18.90 6.93 -13.25
C LYS A 118 17.65 6.19 -13.73
N SER A 119 17.52 4.91 -13.38
CA SER A 119 16.35 4.09 -13.73
C SER A 119 15.08 4.65 -13.10
N LYS A 120 15.17 5.16 -11.87
CA LYS A 120 14.10 5.86 -11.16
C LYS A 120 13.64 7.12 -11.91
N ALA A 121 14.56 8.01 -12.26
CA ALA A 121 14.24 9.24 -13.00
C ALA A 121 13.62 8.96 -14.37
N MET A 122 14.21 8.02 -15.12
CA MET A 122 13.68 7.57 -16.42
C MET A 122 12.25 7.01 -16.26
N ARG A 123 12.04 6.18 -15.25
CA ARG A 123 10.72 5.61 -14.97
C ARG A 123 9.70 6.70 -14.60
N LEU A 124 10.11 7.71 -13.84
CA LEU A 124 9.27 8.85 -13.47
C LEU A 124 8.82 9.64 -14.70
N GLU A 125 9.76 9.97 -15.58
CA GLU A 125 9.48 10.67 -16.83
C GLU A 125 8.49 9.88 -17.70
N LYS A 126 8.75 8.58 -17.88
CA LYS A 126 7.86 7.69 -18.64
C LYS A 126 6.47 7.57 -18.03
N CYS A 127 6.36 7.47 -16.70
CA CYS A 127 5.06 7.48 -16.02
C CYS A 127 4.28 8.77 -16.30
N ARG A 128 4.94 9.94 -16.36
CA ARG A 128 4.29 11.21 -16.71
C ARG A 128 3.78 11.21 -18.15
N LYS A 129 4.60 10.76 -19.10
CA LYS A 129 4.19 10.62 -20.51
C LYS A 129 3.03 9.64 -20.66
N LEU A 130 3.07 8.51 -19.94
CA LEU A 130 1.99 7.52 -19.92
C LEU A 130 0.69 8.09 -19.34
N LEU A 131 0.76 8.92 -18.29
CA LEU A 131 -0.40 9.62 -17.75
C LEU A 131 -1.00 10.61 -18.74
N GLN A 132 -0.17 11.38 -19.45
CA GLN A 132 -0.62 12.27 -20.52
C GLN A 132 -1.29 11.48 -21.67
N HIS A 133 -0.68 10.36 -22.06
CA HIS A 133 -1.26 9.46 -23.06
C HIS A 133 -2.66 8.98 -22.66
N PHE A 134 -2.85 8.64 -21.37
CA PHE A 134 -4.14 8.20 -20.83
C PHE A 134 -5.14 9.33 -20.48
N GLN A 135 -4.80 10.59 -20.75
CA GLN A 135 -5.78 11.70 -20.78
C GLN A 135 -6.54 11.73 -22.10
N VAL A 136 -5.88 11.33 -23.20
CA VAL A 136 -6.46 11.30 -24.55
C VAL A 136 -7.04 9.92 -24.87
N ARG A 137 -6.32 8.85 -24.52
CA ARG A 137 -6.72 7.46 -24.75
C ARG A 137 -7.30 6.84 -23.49
N ARG A 138 -8.24 5.91 -23.62
CA ARG A 138 -8.77 5.18 -22.47
C ARG A 138 -7.89 3.98 -22.16
N VAL A 139 -7.67 3.74 -20.88
CA VAL A 139 -6.93 2.57 -20.39
C VAL A 139 -7.66 1.27 -20.74
N SER A 140 -8.98 1.34 -20.91
CA SER A 140 -9.82 0.24 -21.37
C SER A 140 -9.53 -0.21 -22.80
N ASP A 141 -8.93 0.66 -23.62
CA ASP A 141 -8.59 0.37 -25.01
C ASP A 141 -7.20 -0.31 -25.11
N VAL A 142 -6.51 -0.49 -23.99
CA VAL A 142 -5.21 -1.16 -23.92
C VAL A 142 -5.41 -2.65 -23.67
N ILE A 143 -4.76 -3.48 -24.50
CA ILE A 143 -4.55 -4.89 -24.21
C ILE A 143 -3.21 -5.06 -23.48
N TRP A 144 -3.30 -5.57 -22.26
CA TRP A 144 -2.17 -5.80 -21.37
C TRP A 144 -1.73 -7.24 -21.50
N THR A 145 -0.47 -7.46 -21.88
CA THR A 145 0.05 -8.79 -22.17
C THR A 145 1.31 -9.06 -21.37
N ASP A 146 1.57 -10.33 -21.09
CA ASP A 146 2.75 -10.77 -20.35
C ASP A 146 2.98 -12.28 -20.50
N GLU A 147 4.19 -12.73 -20.18
CA GLU A 147 4.57 -14.13 -20.09
C GLU A 147 4.93 -14.54 -18.66
N LYS A 148 4.46 -15.73 -18.25
CA LYS A 148 4.82 -16.29 -16.94
C LYS A 148 5.11 -17.78 -17.00
N ILE A 149 6.12 -18.20 -16.23
CA ILE A 149 6.46 -19.62 -16.05
C ILE A 149 5.69 -20.19 -14.85
N PHE A 150 4.97 -21.28 -15.08
CA PHE A 150 4.31 -22.08 -14.04
C PHE A 150 5.00 -23.44 -13.89
N THR A 151 5.17 -23.93 -12.66
CA THR A 151 5.83 -25.20 -12.35
C THR A 151 4.84 -26.23 -11.82
N ILE A 152 5.04 -27.51 -12.16
CA ILE A 152 4.21 -28.64 -11.68
C ILE A 152 4.21 -28.73 -10.14
N GLU A 153 5.38 -28.51 -9.54
CA GLU A 153 5.54 -28.41 -8.10
C GLU A 153 5.55 -26.92 -7.73
N PRO A 154 4.54 -26.40 -7.01
CA PRO A 154 4.59 -25.03 -6.53
C PRO A 154 5.77 -24.88 -5.58
N LEU A 155 6.63 -23.89 -5.82
CA LEU A 155 7.73 -23.61 -4.89
C LEU A 155 7.12 -23.26 -3.53
N PRO A 156 7.41 -24.04 -2.48
CA PRO A 156 6.81 -23.81 -1.18
C PRO A 156 7.25 -22.44 -0.67
N ASN A 157 6.26 -21.59 -0.37
CA ASN A 157 6.53 -20.35 0.33
C ASN A 157 6.96 -20.71 1.76
N ARG A 158 8.26 -20.90 1.97
CA ARG A 158 8.87 -21.24 3.27
C ARG A 158 8.44 -20.34 4.42
N GLN A 159 7.87 -19.17 4.15
CA GLN A 159 7.37 -18.24 5.17
C GLN A 159 5.88 -18.40 5.50
N ASN A 160 5.05 -18.82 4.54
CA ASN A 160 3.61 -18.97 4.73
C ASN A 160 3.21 -20.42 4.99
N GLN A 161 3.98 -21.38 4.47
CA GLN A 161 3.76 -22.80 4.75
C GLN A 161 4.26 -23.09 6.16
N ARG A 162 3.30 -23.26 7.07
CA ARG A 162 3.50 -23.53 8.49
C ARG A 162 2.69 -24.77 8.81
N GLN A 163 3.29 -25.68 9.54
CA GLN A 163 2.59 -26.81 10.14
C GLN A 163 2.58 -26.60 11.65
N LEU A 164 1.42 -26.82 12.26
CA LEU A 164 1.31 -26.93 13.71
C LEU A 164 1.69 -28.36 14.06
N LEU A 165 2.85 -28.53 14.71
CA LEU A 165 3.38 -29.82 15.14
C LEU A 165 3.64 -29.77 16.65
N SER A 166 3.50 -30.92 17.30
CA SER A 166 3.93 -31.08 18.70
C SER A 166 5.46 -30.90 18.81
N LYS A 167 5.96 -30.71 20.04
CA LYS A 167 7.41 -30.59 20.27
C LYS A 167 8.15 -31.88 19.92
N ASP A 168 7.52 -33.02 20.13
CA ASP A 168 8.06 -34.34 19.85
C ASP A 168 8.11 -34.61 18.34
N ASP A 169 7.19 -34.03 17.57
CA ASP A 169 7.16 -34.09 16.11
C ASP A 169 8.07 -33.06 15.42
N SER A 170 8.83 -32.26 16.18
CA SER A 170 9.65 -31.17 15.64
C SER A 170 10.76 -31.62 14.69
N MET A 171 11.15 -32.89 14.73
CA MET A 171 12.12 -33.51 13.82
C MET A 171 11.49 -34.54 12.88
N SER A 172 10.16 -34.70 12.92
CA SER A 172 9.45 -35.68 12.11
C SER A 172 9.59 -35.38 10.61
N PRO A 173 9.55 -36.42 9.74
CA PRO A 173 9.48 -36.23 8.29
C PRO A 173 8.30 -35.36 7.84
N LYS A 174 7.22 -35.29 8.64
CA LYS A 174 6.07 -34.40 8.38
C LYS A 174 6.49 -32.93 8.23
N ARG A 175 7.52 -32.50 8.98
CA ARG A 175 8.08 -31.13 8.93
C ARG A 175 8.91 -30.84 7.67
N ARG A 176 9.29 -31.86 6.90
CA ARG A 176 10.16 -31.69 5.72
C ARG A 176 9.31 -31.50 4.48
N LEU A 177 9.56 -30.42 3.75
CA LEU A 177 9.11 -30.28 2.37
C LEU A 177 10.03 -31.15 1.52
N ALA A 178 9.54 -32.30 1.09
CA ALA A 178 10.26 -33.12 0.12
C ALA A 178 10.30 -32.36 -1.21
N HIS A 179 11.50 -32.00 -1.65
CA HIS A 179 11.75 -31.44 -2.97
C HIS A 179 12.28 -32.58 -3.83
N ASN A 180 11.44 -33.16 -4.69
CA ASN A 180 11.85 -34.35 -5.42
C ASN A 180 12.67 -34.03 -6.68
N ARG A 181 12.73 -32.76 -7.14
CA ARG A 181 13.43 -32.41 -8.39
C ARG A 181 14.16 -31.07 -8.34
N LEU A 182 15.46 -31.08 -8.67
CA LEU A 182 16.31 -29.88 -8.85
C LEU A 182 15.79 -28.96 -9.97
N PHE A 183 14.99 -29.48 -10.89
CA PHE A 183 14.35 -28.75 -11.99
C PHE A 183 12.92 -29.25 -12.20
N PRO A 184 11.91 -28.69 -11.51
CA PRO A 184 10.53 -29.08 -11.78
C PRO A 184 10.19 -28.79 -13.24
N LYS A 185 9.40 -29.68 -13.86
CA LYS A 185 8.81 -29.43 -15.17
C LYS A 185 7.96 -28.16 -15.06
N SER A 186 8.01 -27.34 -16.10
CA SER A 186 7.36 -26.05 -16.15
C SER A 186 6.84 -25.74 -17.54
N VAL A 187 5.85 -24.88 -17.63
CA VAL A 187 5.29 -24.36 -18.88
C VAL A 187 5.34 -22.83 -18.84
N MET A 188 5.72 -22.22 -19.96
CA MET A 188 5.59 -20.77 -20.13
C MET A 188 4.21 -20.48 -20.70
N VAL A 189 3.55 -19.49 -20.13
CA VAL A 189 2.17 -19.13 -20.48
C VAL A 189 2.17 -17.67 -20.88
N TRP A 190 1.70 -17.39 -22.08
CA TRP A 190 1.38 -16.03 -22.50
C TRP A 190 -0.14 -15.82 -22.40
N ALA A 191 -0.54 -14.63 -21.96
CA ALA A 191 -1.93 -14.21 -22.01
C ALA A 191 -2.06 -12.69 -22.06
N GLY A 192 -3.22 -12.24 -22.53
CA GLY A 192 -3.61 -10.84 -22.57
C GLY A 192 -4.96 -10.59 -21.90
N ILE A 193 -5.12 -9.39 -21.34
CA ILE A 193 -6.40 -8.92 -20.80
C ILE A 193 -6.70 -7.49 -21.28
N THR A 194 -7.98 -7.19 -21.36
CA THR A 194 -8.53 -5.84 -21.50
C THR A 194 -9.49 -5.57 -20.33
N ALA A 195 -10.11 -4.39 -20.27
CA ALA A 195 -11.12 -4.11 -19.25
C ALA A 195 -12.41 -4.93 -19.42
N THR A 196 -12.61 -5.58 -20.58
CA THR A 196 -13.86 -6.25 -20.96
C THR A 196 -13.67 -7.67 -21.47
N GLY A 197 -12.44 -8.19 -21.50
CA GLY A 197 -12.17 -9.52 -22.01
C GLY A 197 -10.76 -9.99 -21.73
N LYS A 198 -10.53 -11.25 -22.05
CA LYS A 198 -9.27 -11.95 -21.84
C LYS A 198 -9.00 -12.87 -23.03
N THR A 199 -7.74 -12.95 -23.47
CA THR A 199 -7.34 -13.84 -24.57
C THR A 199 -7.42 -15.30 -24.11
N PRO A 200 -7.39 -16.28 -25.01
CA PRO A 200 -6.99 -17.63 -24.67
C PRO A 200 -5.60 -17.65 -24.00
N LEU A 201 -5.33 -18.66 -23.18
CA LEU A 201 -3.98 -18.93 -22.70
C LEU A 201 -3.17 -19.56 -23.84
N VAL A 202 -1.98 -19.04 -24.09
CA VAL A 202 -1.04 -19.60 -25.07
C VAL A 202 0.08 -20.30 -24.31
N PHE A 203 0.16 -21.63 -24.46
CA PHE A 203 1.19 -22.43 -23.81
C PHE A 203 2.41 -22.58 -24.71
N ILE A 204 3.54 -22.05 -24.26
CA ILE A 204 4.82 -22.08 -24.98
C ILE A 204 5.72 -23.13 -24.31
N GLU A 205 6.14 -24.12 -25.09
CA GLU A 205 6.97 -25.22 -24.58
C GLU A 205 8.41 -24.77 -24.30
N ARG A 206 8.96 -25.27 -23.18
CA ARG A 206 10.22 -24.81 -22.58
C ARG A 206 11.47 -24.98 -23.47
N ASN A 207 11.43 -25.85 -24.47
CA ASN A 207 12.56 -26.13 -25.34
C ASN A 207 12.73 -25.10 -26.47
N VAL A 208 11.80 -24.17 -26.61
CA VAL A 208 11.90 -23.06 -27.55
C VAL A 208 12.35 -21.84 -26.77
N LYS A 209 13.61 -21.39 -26.96
CA LYS A 209 13.92 -20.00 -26.61
C LYS A 209 12.97 -19.15 -27.41
N ILE A 210 12.16 -18.30 -26.77
CA ILE A 210 11.33 -17.32 -27.50
C ILE A 210 12.30 -16.39 -28.22
N ASN A 211 12.57 -16.74 -29.47
CA ASN A 211 13.13 -15.82 -30.43
C ASN A 211 12.00 -14.94 -30.96
N SER A 212 12.37 -13.89 -31.67
CA SER A 212 11.40 -12.92 -32.20
C SER A 212 10.38 -13.61 -33.12
N GLU A 213 10.80 -14.63 -33.85
CA GLU A 213 9.99 -15.34 -34.85
C GLU A 213 8.86 -16.14 -34.20
N VAL A 214 9.15 -16.84 -33.10
CA VAL A 214 8.15 -17.59 -32.33
C VAL A 214 7.14 -16.66 -31.69
N TYR A 215 7.60 -15.52 -31.14
CA TYR A 215 6.71 -14.50 -30.61
C TYR A 215 5.80 -13.91 -31.70
N GLN A 216 6.37 -13.51 -32.84
CA GLN A 216 5.60 -12.96 -33.96
C GLN A 216 4.54 -13.96 -34.45
N LYS A 217 4.94 -15.20 -34.74
CA LYS A 217 4.03 -16.19 -35.30
C LYS A 217 2.97 -16.63 -34.29
N ILE A 218 3.41 -17.23 -33.17
CA ILE A 218 2.49 -17.89 -32.25
C ILE A 218 1.71 -16.86 -31.44
N VAL A 219 2.39 -15.84 -30.89
CA VAL A 219 1.74 -14.89 -30.00
C VAL A 219 0.99 -13.82 -30.78
N LEU A 220 1.67 -13.09 -31.68
CA LEU A 220 1.06 -11.95 -32.37
C LEU A 220 0.08 -12.38 -33.46
N MET A 221 0.50 -13.23 -34.41
CA MET A 221 -0.29 -13.54 -35.59
C MET A 221 -1.36 -14.62 -35.35
N ASP A 222 -1.01 -15.74 -34.72
CA ASP A 222 -1.91 -16.88 -34.60
C ASP A 222 -2.97 -16.68 -33.50
N ASN A 223 -2.64 -15.93 -32.44
CA ASN A 223 -3.49 -15.81 -31.25
C ASN A 223 -3.99 -14.39 -31.00
N LEU A 224 -3.09 -13.41 -30.88
CA LEU A 224 -3.46 -12.06 -30.47
C LEU A 224 -4.25 -11.32 -31.55
N LEU A 225 -3.75 -11.28 -32.79
CA LEU A 225 -4.34 -10.49 -33.88
C LEU A 225 -5.79 -10.93 -34.22
N PRO A 226 -6.11 -12.24 -34.36
CA PRO A 226 -7.49 -12.68 -34.56
C PRO A 226 -8.39 -12.29 -33.39
N TRP A 227 -7.90 -12.47 -32.16
CA TRP A 227 -8.68 -12.17 -30.96
C TRP A 227 -8.98 -10.68 -30.83
N VAL A 228 -8.00 -9.79 -31.02
CA VAL A 228 -8.23 -8.32 -30.92
C VAL A 228 -9.13 -7.81 -32.05
N THR A 229 -8.98 -8.37 -33.26
CA THR A 229 -9.84 -8.01 -34.40
C THR A 229 -11.30 -8.32 -34.09
N GLN A 230 -11.56 -9.49 -33.50
CA GLN A 230 -12.89 -9.89 -33.07
C GLN A 230 -13.37 -9.07 -31.86
N HIS A 231 -12.56 -8.96 -30.81
CA HIS A 231 -12.94 -8.34 -29.53
C HIS A 231 -13.23 -6.85 -29.66
N PHE A 232 -12.42 -6.13 -30.44
CA PHE A 232 -12.60 -4.70 -30.68
C PHE A 232 -13.47 -4.40 -31.91
N ALA A 233 -13.91 -5.41 -32.66
CA ALA A 233 -14.72 -5.27 -33.87
C ALA A 233 -14.16 -4.22 -34.86
N GLY A 234 -12.83 -4.22 -35.06
CA GLY A 234 -12.13 -3.24 -35.90
C GLY A 234 -11.95 -1.84 -35.27
N GLY A 235 -12.40 -1.64 -34.03
CA GLY A 235 -12.17 -0.42 -33.27
C GLY A 235 -10.69 -0.24 -32.85
N PRO A 236 -10.30 0.97 -32.44
CA PRO A 236 -8.93 1.26 -32.04
C PRO A 236 -8.57 0.54 -30.74
N PHE A 237 -7.37 -0.04 -30.70
CA PHE A 237 -6.79 -0.63 -29.51
C PHE A 237 -5.29 -0.33 -29.43
N ILE A 238 -4.71 -0.54 -28.25
CA ILE A 238 -3.29 -0.29 -27.99
C ILE A 238 -2.69 -1.53 -27.36
N LEU A 239 -1.66 -2.10 -27.99
CA LEU A 239 -0.90 -3.20 -27.39
C LEU A 239 0.10 -2.69 -26.35
N GLN A 240 0.08 -3.28 -25.16
CA GLN A 240 1.20 -3.21 -24.22
C GLN A 240 1.95 -4.53 -24.21
N GLN A 241 3.28 -4.44 -24.35
CA GLN A 241 4.24 -5.54 -24.19
C GLN A 241 5.42 -5.08 -23.33
N ASP A 242 6.12 -5.99 -22.65
CA ASP A 242 7.39 -5.65 -22.01
C ASP A 242 8.48 -5.54 -23.10
N TRP A 243 9.39 -4.58 -23.00
CA TRP A 243 10.39 -4.35 -24.07
C TRP A 243 11.56 -5.35 -23.97
N ALA A 244 11.25 -6.63 -23.75
CA ALA A 244 12.21 -7.73 -23.81
C ALA A 244 12.86 -7.78 -25.22
N PRO A 245 14.06 -8.37 -25.36
CA PRO A 245 14.80 -8.34 -26.63
C PRO A 245 14.01 -8.84 -27.84
N SER A 246 13.18 -9.88 -27.69
CA SER A 246 12.28 -10.41 -28.73
C SER A 246 11.19 -9.43 -29.13
N HIS A 247 10.62 -8.71 -28.15
CA HIS A 247 9.50 -7.78 -28.35
C HIS A 247 9.98 -6.47 -29.00
N GLY A 248 11.22 -6.07 -28.70
CA GLY A 248 11.87 -4.87 -29.24
C GLY A 248 12.73 -5.08 -30.48
N SER A 249 12.68 -6.26 -31.11
CA SER A 249 13.45 -6.53 -32.33
C SER A 249 12.87 -5.78 -33.53
N ARG A 250 13.71 -5.51 -34.55
CA ARG A 250 13.28 -4.80 -35.76
C ARG A 250 12.17 -5.55 -36.50
N SER A 251 12.25 -6.88 -36.59
CA SER A 251 11.22 -7.69 -37.25
C SER A 251 9.90 -7.67 -36.47
N THR A 252 9.94 -7.70 -35.13
CA THR A 252 8.72 -7.60 -34.32
C THR A 252 8.07 -6.22 -34.47
N LEU A 253 8.87 -5.15 -34.48
CA LEU A 253 8.36 -3.80 -34.72
C LEU A 253 7.68 -3.67 -36.08
N ALA A 254 8.26 -4.23 -37.15
CA ALA A 254 7.65 -4.21 -38.48
C ALA A 254 6.29 -4.94 -38.50
N VAL A 255 6.17 -6.06 -37.78
CA VAL A 255 4.89 -6.76 -37.61
C VAL A 255 3.87 -5.89 -36.88
N LEU A 256 4.27 -5.21 -35.81
CA LEU A 256 3.38 -4.33 -35.05
C LEU A 256 2.92 -3.14 -35.89
N GLU A 257 3.82 -2.51 -36.63
CA GLU A 257 3.50 -1.38 -37.51
C GLU A 257 2.56 -1.77 -38.66
N ALA A 258 2.67 -2.99 -39.19
CA ALA A 258 1.84 -3.47 -40.29
C ALA A 258 0.43 -3.88 -39.87
N HIS A 259 0.26 -4.44 -38.66
CA HIS A 259 -1.00 -5.10 -38.26
C HIS A 259 -1.71 -4.49 -37.06
N PHE A 260 -1.02 -3.68 -36.24
CA PHE A 260 -1.57 -3.15 -35.00
C PHE A 260 -1.79 -1.63 -35.11
N PRO A 261 -2.98 -1.10 -34.80
CA PRO A 261 -3.28 0.32 -34.93
C PRO A 261 -2.56 1.19 -33.89
N GLY A 262 -1.98 0.58 -32.85
CA GLY A 262 -1.17 1.26 -31.86
C GLY A 262 -0.55 0.31 -30.84
N PHE A 263 0.60 0.71 -30.29
CA PHE A 263 1.26 0.02 -29.19
C PHE A 263 1.99 1.03 -28.29
N LEU A 264 2.20 0.66 -27.01
CA LEU A 264 2.95 1.48 -26.06
C LEU A 264 4.44 1.35 -26.34
N ASP A 265 4.97 2.28 -27.14
CA ASP A 265 6.36 2.31 -27.56
C ASP A 265 7.38 2.28 -26.38
N LYS A 266 8.66 2.07 -26.73
CA LYS A 266 9.76 2.01 -25.76
C LYS A 266 9.98 3.33 -25.02
N ASN A 267 9.51 4.46 -25.54
CA ASN A 267 9.63 5.77 -24.92
C ASN A 267 8.49 6.05 -23.93
N LEU A 268 7.36 5.37 -24.06
CA LEU A 268 6.20 5.45 -23.17
C LEU A 268 6.27 4.42 -22.05
N TRP A 269 6.57 3.16 -22.37
CA TRP A 269 6.57 2.09 -21.36
C TRP A 269 7.88 2.06 -20.56
N PRO A 270 7.82 2.15 -19.21
CA PRO A 270 9.03 2.07 -18.38
C PRO A 270 9.56 0.64 -18.29
N ALA A 271 10.88 0.50 -18.43
CA ALA A 271 11.55 -0.79 -18.27
C ALA A 271 11.37 -1.33 -16.85
N SER A 272 11.36 -2.66 -16.69
CA SER A 272 11.31 -3.33 -15.39
C SER A 272 10.19 -2.81 -14.48
N SER A 273 8.98 -2.71 -15.02
CA SER A 273 7.84 -2.07 -14.34
C SER A 273 6.62 -3.00 -14.18
N PRO A 274 6.79 -4.17 -13.52
CA PRO A 274 5.70 -5.12 -13.31
C PRO A 274 4.57 -4.56 -12.44
N ASP A 275 4.84 -3.54 -11.62
CA ASP A 275 3.83 -2.86 -10.81
C ASP A 275 2.88 -1.96 -11.62
N LEU A 276 3.16 -1.75 -12.92
CA LEU A 276 2.28 -1.03 -13.85
C LEU A 276 1.50 -1.98 -14.79
N ASN A 277 1.94 -3.22 -14.95
CA ASN A 277 1.26 -4.21 -15.79
C ASN A 277 0.23 -4.99 -14.95
N PRO A 278 -1.08 -4.93 -15.27
CA PRO A 278 -2.11 -5.65 -14.53
C PRO A 278 -1.96 -7.18 -14.56
N MET A 279 -1.30 -7.72 -15.60
CA MET A 279 -0.93 -9.14 -15.64
C MET A 279 -0.02 -9.49 -14.46
N ASP A 280 1.06 -8.75 -14.29
CA ASP A 280 2.05 -8.91 -13.21
C ASP A 280 1.49 -8.62 -11.81
N PHE A 281 0.92 -7.42 -11.60
CA PHE A 281 0.58 -6.99 -10.24
C PHE A 281 -0.70 -7.62 -9.69
N SER A 282 -1.50 -8.30 -10.54
CA SER A 282 -2.78 -8.87 -10.11
C SER A 282 -3.07 -10.24 -10.71
N VAL A 283 -3.19 -10.36 -12.02
CA VAL A 283 -3.82 -11.53 -12.66
C VAL A 283 -3.00 -12.79 -12.40
N TRP A 284 -1.68 -12.74 -12.63
CA TRP A 284 -0.81 -13.87 -12.37
C TRP A 284 -0.83 -14.33 -10.92
N GLY A 285 -0.83 -13.40 -9.96
CA GLY A 285 -0.94 -13.74 -8.55
C GLY A 285 -2.28 -14.39 -8.20
N MET A 286 -3.35 -14.02 -8.89
CA MET A 286 -4.67 -14.63 -8.74
C MET A 286 -4.67 -16.07 -9.28
N LEU A 287 -4.13 -16.32 -10.48
CA LEU A 287 -3.99 -17.67 -11.03
C LEU A 287 -3.14 -18.56 -10.12
N GLU A 288 -1.97 -18.07 -9.71
CA GLU A 288 -1.10 -18.78 -8.76
C GLU A 288 -1.86 -19.12 -7.48
N GLY A 289 -2.67 -18.19 -6.96
CA GLY A 289 -3.52 -18.42 -5.80
C GLY A 289 -4.56 -19.53 -5.99
N LYS A 290 -5.17 -19.64 -7.17
CA LYS A 290 -6.18 -20.69 -7.48
C LYS A 290 -5.58 -22.09 -7.62
N ILE A 291 -4.32 -22.19 -8.06
CA ILE A 291 -3.60 -23.46 -8.18
C ILE A 291 -2.69 -23.75 -6.98
N ALA A 292 -2.56 -22.80 -6.04
CA ALA A 292 -1.70 -22.95 -4.88
C ALA A 292 -2.09 -24.16 -4.02
N GLY A 293 -1.08 -24.90 -3.57
CA GLY A 293 -1.27 -26.08 -2.72
C GLY A 293 -1.67 -27.35 -3.48
N LYS A 294 -1.89 -27.28 -4.80
CA LYS A 294 -2.04 -28.45 -5.66
C LYS A 294 -0.68 -28.92 -6.17
N VAL A 295 -0.52 -30.23 -6.30
CA VAL A 295 0.62 -30.85 -6.98
C VAL A 295 0.05 -31.51 -8.23
N PHE A 296 0.63 -31.23 -9.38
CA PHE A 296 0.20 -31.81 -10.64
C PHE A 296 1.07 -33.03 -10.97
N ALA A 297 0.51 -34.04 -11.64
CA ALA A 297 1.30 -35.20 -12.06
C ALA A 297 2.03 -34.92 -13.39
N THR A 298 1.35 -34.23 -14.31
CA THR A 298 1.85 -33.90 -15.64
C THR A 298 1.80 -32.39 -15.93
N VAL A 299 2.45 -31.97 -17.02
CA VAL A 299 2.33 -30.57 -17.50
C VAL A 299 0.91 -30.32 -18.01
N ASP A 300 0.26 -31.31 -18.60
CA ASP A 300 -1.09 -31.15 -19.14
C ASP A 300 -2.14 -31.00 -18.04
N ASP A 301 -1.99 -31.68 -16.90
CA ASP A 301 -2.82 -31.43 -15.71
C ASP A 301 -2.68 -29.98 -15.21
N LEU A 302 -1.46 -29.44 -15.26
CA LEU A 302 -1.19 -28.05 -14.91
C LEU A 302 -1.84 -27.09 -15.92
N LYS A 303 -1.73 -27.37 -17.23
CA LYS A 303 -2.39 -26.57 -18.28
C LYS A 303 -3.90 -26.55 -18.09
N ALA A 304 -4.53 -27.70 -17.92
CA ALA A 304 -5.97 -27.81 -17.69
C ALA A 304 -6.41 -27.05 -16.43
N ALA A 305 -5.65 -27.15 -15.34
CA ALA A 305 -5.94 -26.39 -14.12
C ALA A 305 -5.80 -24.86 -14.31
N LEU A 306 -4.84 -24.42 -15.11
CA LEU A 306 -4.67 -23.01 -15.48
C LEU A 306 -5.81 -22.52 -16.36
N GLU A 307 -6.28 -23.32 -17.32
CA GLU A 307 -7.44 -22.98 -18.17
C GLU A 307 -8.71 -22.83 -17.33
N VAL A 308 -8.98 -23.75 -16.40
CA VAL A 308 -10.11 -23.64 -15.46
C VAL A 308 -9.99 -22.39 -14.59
N ALA A 309 -8.79 -22.12 -14.06
CA ALA A 309 -8.54 -20.92 -13.26
C ALA A 309 -8.72 -19.64 -14.08
N TRP A 310 -8.29 -19.64 -15.34
CA TRP A 310 -8.42 -18.52 -16.27
C TRP A 310 -9.88 -18.27 -16.64
N ALA A 311 -10.62 -19.30 -17.03
CA ALA A 311 -12.03 -19.21 -17.40
C ALA A 311 -12.87 -18.58 -16.28
N SER A 312 -12.56 -18.91 -15.03
CA SER A 312 -13.25 -18.40 -13.84
C SER A 312 -12.95 -16.95 -13.46
N ILE A 313 -12.14 -16.21 -14.25
CA ILE A 313 -11.95 -14.76 -14.10
C ILE A 313 -13.17 -14.04 -14.65
N ASP A 314 -13.85 -13.26 -13.81
CA ASP A 314 -14.98 -12.44 -14.23
C ASP A 314 -14.56 -11.07 -14.78
N ASP A 315 -15.40 -10.50 -15.65
CA ASP A 315 -15.16 -9.20 -16.28
C ASP A 315 -15.14 -8.04 -15.26
N GLY A 316 -15.84 -8.19 -14.14
CA GLY A 316 -15.81 -7.22 -13.06
C GLY A 316 -14.42 -7.14 -12.42
N TYR A 317 -13.75 -8.27 -12.23
CA TYR A 317 -12.36 -8.33 -11.78
C TYR A 317 -11.42 -7.70 -12.81
N LEU A 318 -11.54 -8.05 -14.09
CA LEU A 318 -10.71 -7.47 -15.16
C LEU A 318 -10.82 -5.95 -15.21
N ARG A 319 -12.05 -5.43 -15.22
CA ARG A 319 -12.32 -3.99 -15.25
C ARG A 319 -11.72 -3.24 -14.07
N ARG A 320 -11.89 -3.77 -12.85
CA ARG A 320 -11.29 -3.16 -11.63
C ARG A 320 -9.77 -3.16 -11.70
N THR A 321 -9.18 -4.26 -12.17
CA THR A 321 -7.73 -4.43 -12.29
C THR A 321 -7.16 -3.45 -13.31
N VAL A 322 -7.73 -3.37 -14.52
CA VAL A 322 -7.30 -2.45 -15.58
C VAL A 322 -7.49 -0.98 -15.17
N ASN A 323 -8.64 -0.64 -14.56
CA ASN A 323 -8.88 0.74 -14.09
C ASN A 323 -7.91 1.16 -12.96
N SER A 324 -7.32 0.19 -12.25
CA SER A 324 -6.33 0.49 -11.21
C SER A 324 -4.98 0.94 -11.77
N VAL A 325 -4.68 0.71 -13.06
CA VAL A 325 -3.40 1.08 -13.68
C VAL A 325 -3.11 2.57 -13.53
N LYS A 326 -4.08 3.46 -13.83
CA LYS A 326 -3.90 4.92 -13.63
C LYS A 326 -3.44 5.26 -12.22
N LYS A 327 -4.06 4.62 -11.21
CA LYS A 327 -3.69 4.82 -9.80
C LYS A 327 -2.27 4.31 -9.51
N GLN A 328 -1.87 3.19 -10.10
CA GLN A 328 -0.51 2.65 -9.95
C GLN A 328 0.53 3.55 -10.63
N THR A 329 0.24 4.09 -11.82
CA THR A 329 1.11 5.03 -12.53
C THR A 329 1.29 6.33 -11.75
N ILE A 330 0.20 6.85 -11.16
CA ILE A 330 0.25 7.99 -10.23
C ILE A 330 1.09 7.63 -9.00
N GLY A 331 0.86 6.46 -8.39
CA GLY A 331 1.61 5.97 -7.25
C GLY A 331 3.12 5.84 -7.54
N ALA A 332 3.50 5.37 -8.72
CA ALA A 332 4.89 5.30 -9.18
C ALA A 332 5.51 6.70 -9.37
N ASN A 333 4.71 7.68 -9.82
CA ASN A 333 5.13 9.08 -9.92
C ASN A 333 5.36 9.73 -8.54
N PHE A 334 4.56 9.37 -7.52
CA PHE A 334 4.69 9.89 -6.16
C PHE A 334 5.60 9.07 -5.24
N GLY A 335 5.80 7.78 -5.50
CA GLY A 335 6.54 6.84 -4.63
C GLY A 335 8.02 7.17 -4.48
N GLN A 336 8.61 7.92 -5.43
CA GLN A 336 9.95 8.49 -5.31
C GLN A 336 10.05 9.68 -4.37
N TRP A 337 8.95 10.41 -4.14
CA TRP A 337 8.94 11.55 -3.22
C TRP A 337 8.92 11.15 -1.75
N GLN A 338 8.75 9.86 -1.44
CA GLN A 338 8.70 9.36 -0.06
C GLN A 338 9.97 8.63 0.41
N LEU A 339 10.99 8.49 -0.43
CA LEU A 339 12.21 7.78 -0.05
C LEU A 339 13.44 8.59 -0.51
N HIS A 340 13.95 9.38 0.46
CA HIS A 340 15.23 10.09 0.47
C HIS A 340 15.27 11.46 -0.21
N GLY A 341 15.18 12.52 0.60
CA GLY A 341 15.49 13.89 0.19
C GLY A 341 15.05 14.94 1.23
N PRO A 342 15.69 16.12 1.29
CA PRO A 342 15.51 17.16 2.33
C PRO A 342 14.08 17.72 2.44
N TYR A 343 13.17 17.37 1.53
CA TYR A 343 11.75 17.74 1.59
C TYR A 343 10.98 17.11 2.76
N GLY A 344 11.42 15.96 3.27
CA GLY A 344 10.82 15.36 4.48
C GLY A 344 11.08 16.15 5.76
N GLU A 345 12.15 16.95 5.79
CA GLU A 345 12.46 17.91 6.85
C GLU A 345 11.78 19.26 6.60
N LEU A 346 11.69 19.73 5.35
CA LEU A 346 10.92 20.94 5.01
C LEU A 346 9.44 20.81 5.37
N VAL A 347 8.81 19.65 5.19
CA VAL A 347 7.42 19.41 5.63
C VAL A 347 7.30 19.39 7.17
N LYS A 348 8.36 19.05 7.90
CA LYS A 348 8.40 19.15 9.37
C LYS A 348 8.64 20.58 9.85
N GLN A 349 9.49 21.35 9.15
CA GLN A 349 9.79 22.75 9.47
C GLN A 349 8.66 23.70 9.07
N ALA A 350 8.00 23.49 7.93
CA ALA A 350 6.79 24.21 7.53
C ALA A 350 5.63 24.01 8.52
N GLY A 351 5.61 22.86 9.22
CA GLY A 351 4.67 22.61 10.31
C GLY A 351 4.96 23.39 11.60
N GLN A 352 6.15 23.99 11.72
CA GLN A 352 6.61 24.73 12.92
C GLN A 352 6.58 26.26 12.73
N HIS A 353 6.54 26.78 11.50
CA HIS A 353 6.60 28.23 11.23
C HIS A 353 5.51 28.81 10.31
N ALA A 354 4.47 28.07 9.95
CA ALA A 354 3.46 28.59 9.03
C ALA A 354 2.37 29.44 9.72
N THR A 355 2.46 30.77 9.58
CA THR A 355 1.48 31.75 10.07
C THR A 355 0.45 32.20 9.02
N THR A 356 0.50 31.71 7.78
CA THR A 356 -0.44 32.10 6.70
C THR A 356 -1.51 31.04 6.41
N THR A 357 -2.73 31.53 6.16
CA THR A 357 -3.99 30.78 5.95
C THR A 357 -3.88 29.64 4.92
N THR A 358 -3.08 29.82 3.86
CA THR A 358 -2.82 28.81 2.81
C THR A 358 -2.17 27.53 3.35
N CYS A 359 -1.27 27.65 4.34
CA CYS A 359 -0.62 26.48 4.96
C CYS A 359 -1.57 25.68 5.87
N HIS A 360 -2.57 26.35 6.44
CA HIS A 360 -3.55 25.69 7.32
C HIS A 360 -4.51 24.77 6.54
N LEU A 361 -4.92 25.21 5.35
CA LEU A 361 -5.70 24.42 4.40
C LEU A 361 -4.91 23.19 3.90
N LEU A 362 -3.65 23.40 3.52
CA LEU A 362 -2.73 22.34 3.11
C LEU A 362 -2.53 21.26 4.18
N ARG A 363 -2.40 21.68 5.45
CA ARG A 363 -2.30 20.76 6.58
C ARG A 363 -3.58 19.94 6.77
N LYS A 364 -4.76 20.55 6.62
CA LYS A 364 -6.05 19.84 6.69
C LYS A 364 -6.21 18.83 5.56
N VAL A 365 -5.82 19.17 4.33
CA VAL A 365 -5.89 18.26 3.17
C VAL A 365 -4.96 17.07 3.34
N ILE A 366 -3.70 17.29 3.76
CA ILE A 366 -2.71 16.21 3.98
C ILE A 366 -3.14 15.30 5.14
N LEU A 367 -3.69 15.86 6.22
CA LEU A 367 -4.18 15.07 7.35
C LEU A 367 -5.40 14.23 6.96
N ARG A 368 -6.34 14.80 6.21
CA ARG A 368 -7.54 14.10 5.74
C ARG A 368 -7.18 13.02 4.73
N TRP A 369 -6.20 13.25 3.84
CA TRP A 369 -5.64 12.24 2.95
C TRP A 369 -4.98 11.08 3.71
N ARG A 370 -4.17 11.39 4.74
CA ARG A 370 -3.57 10.35 5.62
C ARG A 370 -4.63 9.57 6.40
N GLU A 371 -5.75 10.18 6.74
CA GLU A 371 -6.85 9.53 7.45
C GLU A 371 -7.67 8.61 6.52
N CYS A 372 -7.95 9.04 5.28
CA CYS A 372 -8.58 8.20 4.25
C CYS A 372 -7.70 6.98 3.90
N GLN A 373 -6.38 7.15 3.80
CA GLN A 373 -5.43 6.04 3.58
C GLN A 373 -5.45 5.00 4.72
N LYS A 374 -5.67 5.44 5.97
CA LYS A 374 -5.76 4.53 7.13
C LYS A 374 -7.08 3.77 7.19
N ARG A 375 -8.18 4.37 6.74
CA ARG A 375 -9.53 3.78 6.86
C ARG A 375 -9.96 2.95 5.66
N ARG A 376 -9.24 3.02 4.52
CA ARG A 376 -9.61 2.36 3.24
C ARG A 376 -11.04 2.69 2.76
N THR A 377 -11.63 3.77 3.26
CA THR A 377 -12.95 4.27 2.86
C THR A 377 -12.78 5.67 2.29
N TRP A 378 -13.27 5.90 1.06
CA TRP A 378 -13.34 7.21 0.43
C TRP A 378 -14.81 7.67 0.52
N PRO A 379 -15.12 8.76 1.23
CA PRO A 379 -16.49 9.27 1.23
C PRO A 379 -16.79 9.95 -0.12
N LEU A 380 -17.95 9.62 -0.71
CA LEU A 380 -18.61 10.44 -1.73
C LEU A 380 -19.03 11.75 -1.05
N VAL A 381 -18.46 12.87 -1.47
CA VAL A 381 -18.86 14.20 -0.98
C VAL A 381 -19.99 14.71 -1.87
N LYS A 382 -21.18 14.93 -1.29
CA LYS A 382 -22.30 15.59 -1.98
C LYS A 382 -22.00 17.08 -2.13
N ALA A 383 -22.39 17.65 -3.27
CA ALA A 383 -22.02 18.98 -3.75
C ALA A 383 -22.51 20.19 -2.92
N GLY A 384 -23.03 20.01 -1.70
CA GLY A 384 -23.66 21.09 -0.91
C GLY A 384 -22.80 21.74 0.17
N ASP A 385 -21.69 21.11 0.61
CA ASP A 385 -20.95 21.56 1.81
C ASP A 385 -19.69 22.40 1.52
N VAL A 386 -19.52 22.90 0.29
CA VAL A 386 -18.31 23.66 -0.12
C VAL A 386 -18.72 24.95 -0.85
N ASN A 387 -19.32 25.89 -0.13
CA ASN A 387 -19.66 27.20 -0.69
C ASN A 387 -18.65 28.32 -0.41
N ASP A 388 -17.47 28.04 0.16
CA ASP A 388 -16.45 29.08 0.41
C ASP A 388 -15.09 28.83 -0.27
N VAL A 389 -15.05 28.07 -1.37
CA VAL A 389 -13.80 27.89 -2.13
C VAL A 389 -14.07 28.06 -3.62
N LEU A 390 -13.64 29.22 -4.13
CA LEU A 390 -13.49 29.62 -5.54
C LEU A 390 -14.77 30.07 -6.27
N CYS A 391 -15.10 31.36 -6.16
CA CYS A 391 -15.91 32.03 -7.18
C CYS A 391 -15.06 32.32 -8.43
N SER A 392 -15.40 31.68 -9.56
CA SER A 392 -15.43 32.29 -10.90
C SER A 392 -16.34 31.45 -11.82
N PRO A 393 -17.15 32.06 -12.71
CA PRO A 393 -18.45 31.53 -13.09
C PRO A 393 -18.43 30.82 -14.45
N VAL A 394 -18.23 29.50 -14.49
CA VAL A 394 -18.73 28.67 -15.60
C VAL A 394 -19.10 27.28 -15.09
N GLY A 395 -20.40 27.00 -15.02
CA GLY A 395 -21.01 25.70 -15.32
C GLY A 395 -20.69 24.49 -14.44
N ASN A 396 -21.67 24.14 -13.60
CA ASN A 396 -21.87 22.85 -12.92
C ASN A 396 -21.23 21.62 -13.60
N LEU A 397 -20.24 21.00 -12.96
CA LEU A 397 -19.83 19.62 -13.20
C LEU A 397 -19.38 18.99 -11.88
N ILE A 398 -19.86 17.77 -11.62
CA ILE A 398 -19.54 16.96 -10.44
C ILE A 398 -18.06 16.56 -10.53
N TYR A 399 -17.22 17.07 -9.62
CA TYR A 399 -15.78 16.77 -9.61
C TYR A 399 -15.48 15.42 -8.93
N ASP A 400 -14.78 14.55 -9.66
CA ASP A 400 -14.16 13.33 -9.17
C ASP A 400 -13.01 13.69 -8.18
N PRO A 401 -12.79 12.94 -7.08
CA PRO A 401 -11.62 13.11 -6.19
C PRO A 401 -10.26 13.24 -6.90
N LEU A 402 -10.15 12.74 -8.14
CA LEU A 402 -8.98 12.91 -9.02
C LEU A 402 -8.71 14.37 -9.45
N ASP A 403 -9.76 15.18 -9.65
CA ASP A 403 -9.62 16.57 -10.08
C ASP A 403 -9.17 17.49 -8.94
N ILE A 404 -9.51 17.15 -7.69
CA ILE A 404 -9.03 17.86 -6.50
C ILE A 404 -7.50 17.71 -6.37
N CYS A 405 -6.96 16.52 -6.66
CA CYS A 405 -5.51 16.29 -6.65
C CYS A 405 -4.79 17.03 -7.78
N CYS A 406 -5.39 17.10 -8.97
CA CYS A 406 -4.87 17.88 -10.10
C CYS A 406 -4.95 19.40 -9.84
N GLY A 407 -6.01 19.87 -9.18
CA GLY A 407 -6.18 21.25 -8.75
C GLY A 407 -5.07 21.70 -7.79
N ILE A 408 -4.76 20.87 -6.79
CA ILE A 408 -3.64 21.10 -5.86
C ILE A 408 -2.31 21.20 -6.61
N GLN A 409 -2.10 20.42 -7.67
CA GLN A 409 -0.90 20.46 -8.50
C GLN A 409 -0.75 21.79 -9.27
N LYS A 410 -1.85 22.34 -9.82
CA LYS A 410 -1.86 23.65 -10.48
C LYS A 410 -1.59 24.80 -9.50
N THR A 411 -2.15 24.74 -8.29
CA THR A 411 -1.90 25.77 -7.26
C THR A 411 -0.44 25.79 -6.80
N PHE A 412 0.21 24.63 -6.73
CA PHE A 412 1.64 24.54 -6.41
C PHE A 412 2.54 25.07 -7.53
N GLN A 413 2.18 24.86 -8.80
CA GLN A 413 2.94 25.43 -9.93
C GLN A 413 2.81 26.95 -10.02
N SER A 414 1.63 27.53 -9.74
CA SER A 414 1.47 28.98 -9.80
C SER A 414 2.14 29.71 -8.62
N LEU A 415 2.19 29.10 -7.42
CA LEU A 415 2.85 29.67 -6.24
C LEU A 415 4.38 29.72 -6.36
N PHE A 416 5.00 28.83 -7.14
CA PHE A 416 6.45 28.82 -7.36
C PHE A 416 6.91 29.78 -8.46
N TYR A 417 6.02 30.19 -9.38
CA TYR A 417 6.33 31.19 -10.41
C TYR A 417 6.29 32.64 -9.90
N PHE A 418 5.79 32.88 -8.69
CA PHE A 418 5.67 34.23 -8.11
C PHE A 418 6.80 34.59 -7.12
N VAL A 419 7.81 33.73 -6.94
CA VAL A 419 8.89 33.92 -5.95
C VAL A 419 10.29 33.88 -6.59
N HIS A 420 10.40 34.16 -7.89
CA HIS A 420 11.68 34.51 -8.51
C HIS A 420 11.56 35.80 -9.31
#